data_AF-A0A8E0VI97-F1
#
_entry.id   AF-A0A8E0VI97-F1
#
_cell.length_a   1.000
_cell.length_b   1.000
_cell.length_c   1.000
_cell.angle_alpha   90.00
_cell.angle_beta   90.00
_cell.angle_gamma   90.00
#
_symmetry.space_group_name_H-M   'P 1'
#
loop_
_entity.id
_entity.type
_entity.pdbx_description
1 polymer ?
#
loop_
_entity_poly.entity_id
_entity_poly.type
_entity_poly.pdbx_seq_one_letter_code
_entity_poly.pdbx_strand_id
1 'polypeptide(L)' 'REQHRRQLEQAVRDGLLKVLEAVNAPEVYTPSLGSSQAETEHIIDFDLPDISPYRFGISFTVSAS' A
#
# COMPACT_ATOMS: atom_id res chain seq x y z
N ARG A 1 9.03 28.15 7.73
CA ARG A 1 7.76 27.63 7.16
C ARG A 1 7.98 27.06 5.76
N GLU A 2 8.44 27.86 4.79
CA GLU A 2 8.70 27.38 3.42
C GLU A 2 9.79 26.29 3.35
N GLN A 3 10.90 26.46 4.07
CA GLN A 3 11.94 25.42 4.16
C GLN A 3 11.40 24.10 4.72
N HIS A 4 10.56 24.16 5.75
CA HIS A 4 9.95 22.98 6.35
C HIS A 4 8.98 22.28 5.38
N ARG A 5 8.21 23.06 4.61
CA ARG A 5 7.35 22.53 3.54
C ARG A 5 8.17 21.78 2.48
N ARG A 6 9.29 22.35 2.04
CA ARG A 6 10.20 21.69 1.07
C ARG A 6 10.82 20.42 1.64
N GLN A 7 11.17 20.41 2.92
CA GLN A 7 11.66 19.21 3.61
C GLN A 7 10.61 18.10 3.64
N LEU A 8 9.35 18.45 3.95
CA LEU A 8 8.23 17.50 3.93
C LEU A 8 7.96 16.97 2.52
N GLU A 9 7.97 17.84 1.51
CA GLU A 9 7.79 17.46 0.11
C GLU A 9 8.86 16.46 -0.35
N GLN A 10 10.13 16.73 -0.01
CA GLN A 10 11.22 15.82 -0.29
C GLN A 10 11.05 14.48 0.45
N ALA A 11 10.67 14.50 1.73
CA ALA A 11 10.47 13.29 2.51
C ALA A 11 9.34 12.40 1.95
N VAL A 12 8.23 13.01 1.50
CA VAL A 12 7.13 12.30 0.82
C VAL A 12 7.62 11.70 -0.51
N ARG A 13 8.34 12.48 -1.31
CA ARG A 13 8.91 12.01 -2.58
C ARG A 13 9.82 10.81 -2.38
N ASP A 14 10.73 10.88 -1.42
CA ASP A 14 11.65 9.79 -1.11
C ASP A 14 10.91 8.55 -0.58
N GLY A 15 9.84 8.75 0.21
CA GLY A 15 8.96 7.68 0.65
C GLY A 15 8.27 6.97 -0.51
N LEU A 16 7.73 7.71 -1.47
CA LEU A 16 7.09 7.15 -2.67
C LEU A 16 8.08 6.37 -3.54
N LEU A 17 9.30 6.89 -3.72
CA LEU A 17 10.35 6.19 -4.47
C LEU A 17 10.71 4.85 -3.83
N LYS A 18 10.82 4.80 -2.49
CA LYS A 18 11.07 3.55 -1.76
C LYS A 18 9.94 2.54 -1.95
N VAL A 19 8.68 2.98 -1.97
CA VAL A 19 7.54 2.09 -2.25
C VAL A 19 7.64 1.52 -3.67
N LEU A 20 7.99 2.34 -4.66
CA LEU A 20 8.16 1.88 -6.03
C LEU A 20 9.32 0.88 -6.16
N GLU A 21 10.45 1.14 -5.51
CA GLU A 21 11.57 0.20 -5.46
C GLU A 21 11.13 -1.12 -4.82
N ALA A 22 10.41 -1.05 -3.70
CA ALA A 22 9.93 -2.23 -2.99
C ALA A 22 8.94 -3.05 -3.82
N VAL A 23 8.03 -2.43 -4.58
CA VAL A 23 7.05 -3.14 -5.42
C VAL A 23 7.70 -3.79 -6.64
N ASN A 24 8.79 -3.22 -7.15
CA ASN A 24 9.52 -3.74 -8.31
C ASN A 24 10.66 -4.70 -7.94
N ALA A 25 10.87 -4.99 -6.65
CA ALA A 25 11.89 -5.92 -6.23
C ALA A 25 11.55 -7.34 -6.71
N PRO A 26 12.55 -8.12 -7.21
CA PRO A 26 12.31 -9.42 -7.82
C PRO A 26 11.79 -10.47 -6.82
N GLU A 27 11.97 -10.24 -5.52
CA GLU A 27 11.50 -11.17 -4.47
C GLU A 27 10.05 -10.89 -4.02
N VAL A 28 9.37 -9.88 -4.61
CA VAL A 28 8.02 -9.50 -4.20
C VAL A 28 7.02 -10.57 -4.62
N TYR A 29 6.42 -11.22 -3.63
CA TYR A 29 5.30 -12.11 -3.86
C TYR A 29 4.00 -11.32 -3.98
N THR A 30 3.28 -11.54 -5.09
CA THR A 30 1.91 -11.08 -5.27
C THR A 30 0.98 -12.30 -5.23
N PRO A 31 -0.07 -12.33 -4.39
CA PRO A 31 -0.99 -13.45 -4.33
C PRO A 31 -1.66 -13.70 -5.68
N SER A 32 -1.69 -14.97 -6.10
CA SER A 32 -2.39 -15.38 -7.32
C SER A 32 -3.88 -15.07 -7.21
N LEU A 33 -4.44 -14.50 -8.28
CA LEU A 33 -5.88 -14.36 -8.42
C LEU A 33 -6.46 -15.67 -8.98
N GLY A 34 -7.67 -16.00 -8.53
CA GLY A 34 -8.44 -17.09 -9.09
C GLY A 34 -9.09 -16.71 -10.42
N SER A 35 -9.79 -17.67 -11.00
CA SER A 35 -10.57 -17.49 -12.22
C SER A 35 -11.97 -16.93 -11.95
N SER A 36 -12.42 -16.95 -10.69
CA SER A 36 -13.74 -16.50 -10.27
C SER A 36 -13.69 -15.62 -9.02
N GLN A 37 -14.80 -14.92 -8.74
CA GLN A 37 -14.96 -14.13 -7.52
C GLN A 37 -14.87 -15.00 -6.28
N ALA A 38 -15.55 -16.15 -6.24
CA ALA A 38 -15.52 -17.06 -5.10
C ALA A 38 -14.09 -17.58 -4.80
N GLU A 39 -13.27 -17.77 -5.84
CA GLU A 39 -11.87 -18.15 -5.66
C GLU A 39 -10.99 -16.99 -5.16
N THR A 40 -11.44 -15.74 -5.27
CA THR A 40 -10.60 -14.56 -5.06
C THR A 40 -11.07 -13.68 -3.89
N GLU A 41 -12.31 -13.85 -3.40
CA GLU A 41 -12.94 -13.02 -2.37
C GLU A 41 -12.22 -13.05 -1.01
N HIS A 42 -11.40 -14.07 -0.77
CA HIS A 42 -10.60 -14.20 0.44
C HIS A 42 -9.34 -13.31 0.42
N ILE A 43 -8.91 -12.84 -0.75
CA ILE A 43 -7.71 -11.98 -0.93
C ILE A 43 -8.05 -10.62 -1.53
N ILE A 44 -9.15 -10.48 -2.26
CA ILE A 44 -9.64 -9.21 -2.83
C ILE A 44 -10.88 -8.73 -2.07
N ASP A 45 -10.92 -7.43 -1.82
CA ASP A 45 -12.09 -6.74 -1.31
C ASP A 45 -12.96 -6.25 -2.48
N PHE A 46 -14.19 -6.75 -2.57
CA PHE A 46 -15.17 -6.37 -3.59
C PHE A 46 -16.23 -5.39 -3.07
N ASP A 47 -16.15 -5.00 -1.79
CA ASP A 47 -17.15 -4.12 -1.16
C ASP A 47 -16.88 -2.64 -1.46
N LEU A 48 -15.68 -2.31 -1.99
CA LEU A 48 -15.30 -0.96 -2.38
C LEU A 48 -15.88 -0.62 -3.78
N PRO A 49 -16.57 0.52 -3.93
CA PRO A 49 -16.99 0.98 -5.24
C PRO A 49 -15.78 1.34 -6.11
N ASP A 50 -15.85 1.01 -7.39
CA ASP A 50 -14.89 1.36 -8.45
C ASP A 50 -13.47 0.75 -8.35
N ILE A 51 -13.11 0.09 -7.25
CA ILE A 51 -11.81 -0.57 -7.06
C ILE A 51 -11.96 -1.94 -6.39
N SER A 52 -11.03 -2.84 -6.64
CA SER A 52 -10.97 -4.16 -5.99
C SER A 52 -9.58 -4.43 -5.44
N PRO A 53 -9.21 -3.85 -4.29
CA PRO A 53 -7.86 -3.98 -3.74
C PRO A 53 -7.65 -5.35 -3.10
N TYR A 54 -6.37 -5.73 -2.92
CA TYR A 54 -6.05 -6.78 -1.98
C TYR A 54 -6.51 -6.38 -0.57
N ARG A 55 -7.05 -7.33 0.19
CA ARG A 55 -7.46 -7.09 1.58
C ARG A 55 -6.25 -6.71 2.42
N PHE A 56 -6.33 -5.59 3.12
CA PHE A 56 -5.28 -5.09 4.03
C PHE A 56 -5.88 -4.55 5.32
N GLY A 57 -5.07 -4.47 6.38
CA GLY A 57 -5.43 -3.83 7.64
C GLY A 57 -4.44 -2.71 7.98
N ILE A 58 -4.95 -1.55 8.39
CA ILE A 58 -4.12 -0.45 8.90
C ILE A 58 -4.27 -0.40 10.41
N SER A 59 -3.16 -0.59 11.12
CA SER A 59 -3.08 -0.48 12.57
C SER A 59 -2.14 0.65 12.95
N PHE A 60 -2.48 1.40 14.01
CA PHE A 60 -1.63 2.46 14.54
C PHE A 60 -1.22 2.14 15.97
N THR A 61 0.07 2.22 16.26
CA THR A 61 0.62 2.09 17.61
C THR A 61 0.98 3.45 18.15
N VAL A 62 0.35 3.85 19.26
CA VAL A 62 0.78 5.01 20.04
C VAL A 62 1.87 4.55 21.00
N SER A 63 3.12 4.91 20.73
CA SER A 63 4.20 4.72 21.70
C SER A 63 4.06 5.77 22.81
N ALA A 64 3.81 5.34 24.05
CA ALA A 64 3.84 6.25 25.19
C ALA A 64 5.25 6.83 25.34
N SER A 65 5.33 8.17 25.45
CA SER A 65 6.57 8.93 25.63
C SER A 65 7.04 8.93 27.07
#